data_AF-A0ABD2LXK4-F1
#
_entry.id   AF-A0ABD2LXK4-F1
#
_cell.length_a   1.000
_cell.length_b   1.000
_cell.length_c   1.000
_cell.angle_alpha   90.00
_cell.angle_beta   90.00
_cell.angle_gamma   90.00
#
_symmetry.space_group_name_H-M   'P 1'
#
loop_
_entity.id
_entity.type
_entity.pdbx_description
1 polymer ?
#
loop_
_entity_poly.entity_id
_entity_poly.type
_entity_poly.pdbx_seq_one_letter_code
_entity_poly.pdbx_strand_id
1 'polypeptide(L)'
;MPFNCEFAGGVCAEIGQVLAVWLFQWMFIDFAFVGTALFLLLLLHRSLWPLALLYFCWYCYDFNTPKKGSRHFRWLRNLHLWKSVAEYFPVETVKTAEIPPDRNYIFSAHPHGVLSISSALAFGTNGTDFQRLFPGIEWRVATLPMNFLFPFRRDFLIALGVISSSAASIGHSLSLAPGGNAVGIVPGGVAEICFSQTDEGVHKLKLANRKGFVKLAIKNGADLVPVYHFGEQQLMRLAILPTLLDNIQKWMRRVMGAFIPLAFGQSFIFAILPEKLSQRLPSVFRHGKIPFKRRIVTVVGAPIRVRKNTNPRQEEVDELHAEYCERLKELFDRNKVRMGGLPENAEIEFA
;
A
#
# COMPACT_ATOMS: atom_id res chain seq x y z
N MET A 1 26.75 10.93 37.55
CA MET A 1 25.46 10.32 37.20
C MET A 1 25.41 10.12 35.70
N PRO A 2 25.47 8.87 35.18
CA PRO A 2 25.38 8.58 33.76
C PRO A 2 23.91 8.35 33.37
N PHE A 3 23.06 9.35 33.56
CA PHE A 3 21.86 9.51 32.73
C PHE A 3 22.32 10.44 31.61
N ASN A 4 22.26 10.04 30.33
CA ASN A 4 22.01 10.94 29.17
C ASN A 4 22.49 10.45 27.80
N CYS A 5 23.20 9.32 27.63
CA CYS A 5 23.59 8.87 26.28
C CYS A 5 22.58 7.92 25.64
N GLU A 6 22.17 6.84 26.31
CA GLU A 6 21.17 5.89 25.78
C GLU A 6 19.77 6.49 25.68
N PHE A 7 19.38 7.31 26.65
CA PHE A 7 18.07 8.00 26.64
C PHE A 7 17.99 9.04 25.51
N ALA A 8 19.05 9.83 25.30
CA ALA A 8 19.10 10.79 24.20
C ALA A 8 19.15 10.08 22.83
N GLY A 9 19.87 8.97 22.73
CA GLY A 9 19.90 8.12 21.53
C GLY A 9 18.52 7.56 21.18
N GLY A 10 17.76 7.08 22.17
CA GLY A 10 16.40 6.59 21.99
C GLY A 10 15.41 7.66 21.52
N VAL A 11 15.43 8.85 22.14
CA VAL A 11 14.54 9.96 21.75
C VAL A 11 14.86 10.49 20.35
N CYS A 12 16.15 10.63 20.00
CA CYS A 12 16.56 11.03 18.65
C CYS A 12 16.11 10.02 17.58
N ALA A 13 16.19 8.72 17.88
CA ALA A 13 15.70 7.66 16.99
C ALA A 13 14.18 7.74 16.80
N GLU A 14 13.41 7.96 17.87
CA GLU A 14 11.95 8.12 17.79
C GLU A 14 11.55 9.35 16.96
N ILE A 15 12.22 10.49 17.15
CA ILE A 15 11.99 11.68 16.32
C ILE A 15 12.28 11.38 14.85
N GLY A 16 13.40 10.71 14.56
CA GLY A 16 13.76 10.30 13.20
C GLY A 16 12.70 9.40 12.56
N GLN A 17 12.16 8.44 13.29
CA GLN A 17 11.08 7.55 12.83
C GLN A 17 9.78 8.32 12.56
N VAL A 18 9.38 9.24 13.45
CA VAL A 18 8.19 10.07 13.24
C VAL A 18 8.35 10.99 12.02
N LEU A 19 9.52 11.60 11.86
CA LEU A 19 9.85 12.40 10.67
C LEU A 19 9.82 11.55 9.40
N ALA A 20 10.33 10.32 9.46
CA ALA A 20 10.30 9.40 8.33
C ALA A 20 8.86 9.06 7.90
N VAL A 21 7.96 8.81 8.86
CA VAL A 21 6.54 8.55 8.59
C VAL A 21 5.83 9.81 8.07
N TRP A 22 6.15 10.99 8.61
CA TRP A 22 5.64 12.25 8.09
C TRP A 22 6.08 12.49 6.64
N LEU A 23 7.37 12.28 6.33
CA LEU A 23 7.90 12.36 4.97
C LEU A 23 7.25 11.33 4.05
N PHE A 24 7.06 10.08 4.50
CA PHE A 24 6.35 9.06 3.75
C PHE A 24 4.94 9.54 3.37
N GLN A 25 4.17 10.03 4.34
CA GLN A 25 2.84 10.56 4.08
C GLN A 25 2.88 11.74 3.12
N TRP A 26 3.84 12.65 3.30
CA TRP A 26 4.01 13.78 2.42
C TRP A 26 4.28 13.34 0.98
N MET A 27 5.19 12.39 0.76
CA MET A 27 5.56 11.84 -0.56
C MET A 27 4.38 11.12 -1.24
N PHE A 28 3.60 10.34 -0.48
CA PHE A 28 2.52 9.52 -1.03
C PHE A 28 1.16 10.19 -1.06
N ILE A 29 0.93 11.30 -0.36
CA ILE A 29 -0.35 12.03 -0.35
C ILE A 29 -0.16 13.50 -0.71
N ASP A 30 0.47 14.28 0.19
CA ASP A 30 0.47 15.74 0.10
C ASP A 30 1.21 16.24 -1.16
N PHE A 31 2.21 15.50 -1.64
CA PHE A 31 2.98 15.79 -2.84
C PHE A 31 2.12 15.87 -4.10
N ALA A 32 0.95 15.21 -4.13
CA ALA A 32 0.00 15.34 -5.23
C ALA A 32 -0.47 16.79 -5.39
N PHE A 33 -0.84 17.42 -4.27
CA PHE A 33 -1.38 18.76 -4.23
C PHE A 33 -0.29 19.81 -4.35
N VAL A 34 0.79 19.65 -3.58
CA VAL A 34 1.93 20.58 -3.60
C VAL A 34 2.64 20.56 -4.96
N GLY A 35 2.86 19.38 -5.54
CA GLY A 35 3.47 19.25 -6.87
C GLY A 35 2.59 19.86 -7.97
N THR A 36 1.27 19.65 -7.91
CA THR A 36 0.34 20.29 -8.85
C THR A 36 0.34 21.81 -8.71
N ALA A 37 0.27 22.32 -7.48
CA ALA A 37 0.33 23.76 -7.22
C ALA A 37 1.64 24.37 -7.74
N LEU A 38 2.78 23.71 -7.50
CA LEU A 38 4.08 24.13 -8.02
C LEU A 38 4.10 24.17 -9.55
N PHE A 39 3.57 23.14 -10.21
CA PHE A 39 3.48 23.10 -11.67
C PHE A 39 2.66 24.28 -12.22
N LEU A 40 1.51 24.57 -11.60
CA LEU A 40 0.66 25.70 -11.98
C LEU A 40 1.34 27.05 -11.72
N LEU A 41 2.04 27.20 -10.59
CA LEU A 41 2.80 28.41 -10.28
C LEU A 41 3.94 28.62 -11.29
N LEU A 42 4.66 27.56 -11.69
CA LEU A 42 5.69 27.65 -12.72
C LEU A 42 5.11 28.08 -14.07
N LEU A 43 3.93 27.55 -14.43
CA LEU A 43 3.22 27.90 -15.66
C LEU A 43 2.79 29.38 -15.68
N LEU A 44 2.37 29.91 -14.52
CA LEU A 44 1.96 31.31 -14.37
C LEU A 44 3.15 32.27 -14.19
N HIS A 45 4.36 31.76 -13.94
CA HIS A 45 5.53 32.59 -13.68
C HIS A 45 6.16 33.13 -14.97
N ARG A 46 6.32 34.46 -15.03
CA ARG A 46 6.78 35.21 -16.23
C ARG A 46 8.02 34.63 -16.91
N SER A 47 9.02 34.19 -16.14
CA SER A 47 10.30 33.69 -16.68
C SER A 47 10.46 32.17 -16.62
N LEU A 48 9.62 31.46 -15.86
CA LEU A 48 9.80 30.02 -15.62
C LEU A 48 8.78 29.14 -16.34
N TRP A 49 7.75 29.73 -16.96
CA TRP A 49 6.77 29.00 -17.75
C TRP A 49 7.37 28.12 -18.87
N PRO A 50 8.52 28.43 -19.51
CA PRO A 50 9.10 27.52 -20.50
C PRO A 50 9.52 26.18 -19.90
N LEU A 51 9.94 26.15 -18.63
CA LEU A 51 10.25 24.91 -17.91
C LEU A 51 8.99 24.08 -17.66
N ALA A 52 7.89 24.73 -17.27
CA ALA A 52 6.60 24.06 -17.10
C ALA A 52 6.10 23.50 -18.43
N LEU A 53 6.23 24.25 -19.54
CA LEU A 53 5.86 23.78 -20.86
C LEU A 53 6.71 22.58 -21.29
N LEU A 54 8.04 22.65 -21.10
CA LEU A 54 8.93 21.54 -21.42
C LEU A 54 8.55 20.27 -20.64
N TYR A 55 8.30 20.41 -19.34
CA TYR A 55 7.81 19.30 -18.51
C TYR A 55 6.45 18.79 -18.98
N PHE A 56 5.52 19.67 -19.37
CA PHE A 56 4.20 19.27 -19.87
C PHE A 56 4.29 18.51 -21.20
N CYS A 57 5.15 18.94 -22.12
CA CYS A 57 5.43 18.21 -23.35
C CYS A 57 5.99 16.82 -23.06
N TRP A 58 6.95 16.72 -22.13
CA TRP A 58 7.45 15.42 -21.65
C TRP A 58 6.35 14.57 -21.03
N TYR A 59 5.52 15.14 -20.15
CA TYR A 59 4.41 14.47 -19.51
C TYR A 59 3.41 13.88 -20.53
N CYS A 60 3.07 14.65 -21.57
CA CYS A 60 2.18 14.21 -22.64
C CYS A 60 2.80 13.08 -23.47
N TYR A 61 4.08 13.21 -23.84
CA TYR A 61 4.83 12.15 -24.53
C TYR A 61 4.88 10.87 -23.69
N ASP A 62 5.16 11.02 -22.40
CA ASP A 62 5.36 9.92 -21.46
C ASP A 62 4.06 9.34 -20.89
N PHE A 63 2.90 9.91 -21.23
CA PHE A 63 1.63 9.72 -20.51
C PHE A 63 1.26 8.25 -20.23
N ASN A 64 1.55 7.35 -21.17
CA ASN A 64 1.20 5.93 -21.08
C ASN A 64 2.22 5.04 -20.36
N THR A 65 3.36 5.58 -19.89
CA THR A 65 4.40 4.80 -19.20
C THR A 65 3.84 3.96 -18.05
N PRO A 66 3.03 4.47 -17.11
CA PRO A 66 2.43 3.65 -16.04
C PRO A 66 1.64 2.42 -16.50
N LYS A 67 1.21 2.35 -17.77
CA LYS A 67 0.53 1.19 -18.37
C LYS A 67 1.46 0.23 -19.11
N LYS A 68 2.67 0.67 -19.44
CA LYS A 68 3.71 -0.09 -20.18
C LYS A 68 4.89 -0.46 -19.27
N GLY A 69 4.68 -0.49 -17.97
CA GLY A 69 5.73 -0.70 -16.98
C GLY A 69 6.35 0.61 -16.46
N SER A 70 7.04 0.50 -15.34
CA SER A 70 7.61 1.63 -14.61
C SER A 70 9.14 1.72 -14.79
N ARG A 71 9.70 2.90 -14.53
CA ARG A 71 11.16 3.11 -14.51
C ARG A 71 11.68 2.77 -13.13
N HIS A 72 12.25 1.59 -12.97
CA HIS A 72 12.66 1.12 -11.65
C HIS A 72 14.03 1.69 -11.25
N PHE A 73 14.06 2.63 -10.30
CA PHE A 73 15.31 3.09 -9.69
C PHE A 73 15.57 2.34 -8.38
N ARG A 74 16.44 1.34 -8.44
CA ARG A 74 16.78 0.47 -7.29
C ARG A 74 17.26 1.25 -6.06
N TRP A 75 18.03 2.33 -6.24
CA TRP A 75 18.51 3.14 -5.12
C TRP A 75 17.35 3.82 -4.36
N LEU A 76 16.31 4.26 -5.07
CA LEU A 76 15.15 4.93 -4.48
C LEU A 76 14.36 3.97 -3.60
N ARG A 77 14.25 2.70 -3.99
CA ARG A 77 13.61 1.64 -3.19
C ARG A 77 14.41 1.22 -1.96
N ASN A 78 15.72 1.46 -1.96
CA ASN A 78 16.64 1.06 -0.90
C ASN A 78 17.04 2.23 0.02
N LEU A 79 16.33 3.36 -0.04
CA LEU A 79 16.55 4.46 0.90
C LEU A 79 16.35 4.01 2.35
N HIS A 80 17.22 4.49 3.24
CA HIS A 80 17.13 4.23 4.68
C HIS A 80 15.82 4.74 5.29
N LEU A 81 15.21 5.75 4.67
CA LEU A 81 13.89 6.27 5.00
C LEU A 81 12.85 5.15 5.19
N TRP A 82 12.82 4.15 4.29
CA TRP A 82 11.84 3.08 4.35
C TRP A 82 12.04 2.15 5.55
N LYS A 83 13.30 1.97 5.98
CA LYS A 83 13.62 1.20 7.19
C LYS A 83 13.16 1.95 8.42
N SER A 84 13.38 3.26 8.50
CA SER A 84 12.88 4.08 9.59
C SER A 84 11.33 4.10 9.67
N VAL A 85 10.63 4.07 8.53
CA VAL A 85 9.17 3.90 8.51
C VAL A 85 8.78 2.50 9.02
N ALA A 86 9.48 1.45 8.59
CA ALA A 86 9.22 0.08 9.06
C ALA A 86 9.46 -0.08 10.57
N GLU A 87 10.50 0.55 11.11
CA GLU A 87 10.81 0.56 12.54
C GLU A 87 9.80 1.34 13.38
N TYR A 88 9.16 2.38 12.81
CA TYR A 88 8.08 3.08 13.49
C TYR A 88 6.88 2.15 13.76
N PHE A 89 6.51 1.28 12.81
CA PHE A 89 5.38 0.34 12.91
C PHE A 89 5.76 -1.08 13.33
N PRO A 90 6.93 -1.26 14.00
CA PRO A 90 7.70 -2.51 14.04
C PRO A 90 7.26 -3.58 13.01
N VAL A 91 7.46 -3.30 11.72
CA VAL A 91 6.93 -4.14 10.63
C VAL A 91 7.72 -5.44 10.55
N GLU A 92 7.01 -6.57 10.55
CA GLU A 92 7.57 -7.89 10.32
C GLU A 92 7.01 -8.50 9.03
N THR A 93 7.85 -9.17 8.25
CA THR A 93 7.40 -9.97 7.10
C THR A 93 7.68 -11.45 7.36
N VAL A 94 6.63 -12.26 7.36
CA VAL A 94 6.68 -13.70 7.54
C VAL A 94 6.48 -14.40 6.20
N LYS A 95 7.52 -15.09 5.74
CA LYS A 95 7.48 -15.94 4.55
C LYS A 95 7.07 -17.35 4.96
N THR A 96 5.96 -17.86 4.44
CA THR A 96 5.46 -19.22 4.78
C THR A 96 5.86 -20.31 3.79
N ALA A 97 6.30 -19.94 2.58
CA ALA A 97 6.72 -20.87 1.54
C ALA A 97 7.78 -20.24 0.62
N GLU A 98 8.53 -21.09 -0.06
CA GLU A 98 9.43 -20.68 -1.13
C GLU A 98 8.67 -20.24 -2.38
N ILE A 99 9.16 -19.18 -3.02
CA ILE A 99 8.57 -18.60 -4.24
C ILE A 99 9.70 -18.53 -5.27
N PRO A 100 9.75 -19.48 -6.23
CA PRO A 100 10.87 -19.55 -7.16
C PRO A 100 10.83 -18.41 -8.19
N PRO A 101 11.98 -17.90 -8.66
CA PRO A 101 12.03 -16.76 -9.57
C PRO A 101 11.78 -17.12 -11.05
N ASP A 102 11.45 -18.38 -11.35
CA ASP A 102 11.21 -18.87 -12.71
C ASP A 102 9.81 -18.55 -13.24
N ARG A 103 8.93 -17.95 -12.41
CA ARG A 103 7.52 -17.73 -12.71
C ARG A 103 7.09 -16.31 -12.42
N ASN A 104 5.94 -15.94 -12.96
CA ASN A 104 5.31 -14.66 -12.68
C ASN A 104 4.24 -14.82 -11.61
N TYR A 105 4.02 -13.77 -10.82
CA TYR A 105 3.18 -13.82 -9.64
C TYR A 105 2.27 -12.61 -9.53
N ILE A 106 1.07 -12.83 -9.00
CA ILE A 106 0.22 -11.76 -8.48
C ILE A 106 0.12 -11.94 -6.97
N PHE A 107 0.73 -11.01 -6.24
CA PHE A 107 0.64 -10.95 -4.78
C PHE A 107 -0.59 -10.14 -4.43
N SER A 108 -1.59 -10.82 -3.89
CA SER A 108 -2.87 -10.23 -3.57
C SER A 108 -2.94 -10.01 -2.05
N ALA A 109 -2.78 -8.75 -1.66
CA ALA A 109 -2.64 -8.31 -0.29
C ALA A 109 -3.94 -7.76 0.29
N HIS A 110 -4.18 -8.09 1.55
CA HIS A 110 -5.39 -7.74 2.30
C HIS A 110 -5.04 -7.46 3.77
N PRO A 111 -5.80 -6.62 4.49
CA PRO A 111 -6.71 -5.61 3.99
C PRO A 111 -6.00 -4.35 3.47
N HIS A 112 -6.71 -3.52 2.68
CA HIS A 112 -6.29 -2.15 2.36
C HIS A 112 -6.49 -1.21 3.56
N GLY A 113 -5.39 -0.78 4.20
CA GLY A 113 -5.43 0.31 5.17
C GLY A 113 -5.61 1.68 4.50
N VAL A 114 -5.90 2.73 5.27
CA VAL A 114 -6.04 4.11 4.74
C VAL A 114 -4.84 4.53 3.89
N LEU A 115 -3.63 4.15 4.34
CA LEU A 115 -2.36 4.49 3.67
C LEU A 115 -1.69 3.30 2.98
N SER A 116 -2.17 2.06 3.20
CA SER A 116 -1.55 0.83 2.67
C SER A 116 -0.04 0.77 2.92
N ILE A 117 0.36 1.10 4.15
CA ILE A 117 1.78 1.20 4.54
C ILE A 117 2.47 -0.14 4.35
N SER A 118 1.83 -1.23 4.76
CA SER A 118 2.36 -2.59 4.60
C SER A 118 2.69 -2.92 3.14
N SER A 119 1.75 -2.72 2.23
CA SER A 119 1.93 -3.01 0.81
C SER A 119 2.95 -2.07 0.15
N ALA A 120 2.99 -0.80 0.57
CA ALA A 120 3.98 0.16 0.08
C ALA A 120 5.41 -0.25 0.49
N LEU A 121 5.61 -0.63 1.75
CA LEU A 121 6.92 -1.06 2.26
C LEU A 121 7.37 -2.41 1.69
N ALA A 122 6.44 -3.35 1.52
CA ALA A 122 6.74 -4.69 1.02
C ALA A 122 6.98 -4.70 -0.51
N PHE A 123 6.05 -4.14 -1.29
CA PHE A 123 6.07 -4.27 -2.75
C PHE A 123 6.61 -3.03 -3.47
N GLY A 124 6.43 -1.84 -2.88
CA GLY A 124 6.83 -0.57 -3.47
C GLY A 124 8.25 -0.15 -3.14
N THR A 125 8.76 -0.52 -1.97
CA THR A 125 10.11 -0.20 -1.51
C THR A 125 10.84 -1.46 -1.06
N ASN A 126 11.95 -1.33 -0.34
CA ASN A 126 12.63 -2.43 0.33
C ASN A 126 12.73 -2.17 1.84
N GLY A 127 11.68 -1.57 2.43
CA GLY A 127 11.65 -1.21 3.86
C GLY A 127 11.61 -2.42 4.80
N THR A 128 11.08 -3.56 4.33
CA THR A 128 10.95 -4.80 5.10
C THR A 128 11.90 -5.92 4.63
N ASP A 129 12.99 -5.54 3.93
CA ASP A 129 13.92 -6.48 3.29
C ASP A 129 13.23 -7.51 2.37
N PHE A 130 12.11 -7.13 1.76
CA PHE A 130 11.29 -8.01 0.92
C PHE A 130 12.06 -8.60 -0.26
N GLN A 131 12.99 -7.83 -0.83
CA GLN A 131 13.87 -8.29 -1.91
C GLN A 131 14.85 -9.38 -1.45
N ARG A 132 15.25 -9.37 -0.17
CA ARG A 132 16.10 -10.40 0.43
C ARG A 132 15.31 -11.70 0.69
N LEU A 133 14.04 -11.57 1.09
CA LEU A 133 13.16 -12.72 1.35
C LEU A 133 12.77 -13.48 0.07
N PHE A 134 12.67 -12.76 -1.05
CA PHE A 134 12.29 -13.27 -2.36
C PHE A 134 13.32 -12.88 -3.44
N PRO A 135 14.51 -13.50 -3.43
CA PRO A 135 15.58 -13.16 -4.35
C PRO A 135 15.21 -13.53 -5.79
N GLY A 136 15.64 -12.70 -6.75
CA GLY A 136 15.41 -12.93 -8.18
C GLY A 136 14.02 -12.53 -8.70
N ILE A 137 13.13 -12.05 -7.82
CA ILE A 137 11.82 -11.52 -8.21
C ILE A 137 11.91 -10.02 -8.52
N GLU A 138 11.41 -9.63 -9.69
CA GLU A 138 11.27 -8.23 -10.09
C GLU A 138 9.91 -7.67 -9.65
N TRP A 139 9.95 -6.77 -8.66
CA TRP A 139 8.78 -6.28 -7.94
C TRP A 139 8.17 -5.02 -8.55
N ARG A 140 6.85 -5.05 -8.74
CA ARG A 140 6.02 -3.88 -9.01
C ARG A 140 4.82 -3.86 -8.08
N VAL A 141 4.34 -2.67 -7.75
CA VAL A 141 3.09 -2.49 -7.01
C VAL A 141 2.10 -1.72 -7.86
N ALA A 142 0.87 -2.16 -7.89
CA ALA A 142 -0.18 -1.55 -8.66
C ALA A 142 -0.97 -0.55 -7.82
N THR A 143 -1.19 0.65 -8.35
CA THR A 143 -2.03 1.67 -7.70
C THR A 143 -3.05 2.26 -8.68
N LEU A 144 -4.03 2.99 -8.14
CA LEU A 144 -5.10 3.60 -8.91
C LEU A 144 -4.54 4.48 -10.05
N PRO A 145 -5.08 4.38 -11.28
CA PRO A 145 -4.64 5.20 -12.41
C PRO A 145 -4.62 6.71 -12.13
N MET A 146 -5.53 7.19 -11.29
CA MET A 146 -5.64 8.60 -10.88
C MET A 146 -4.34 9.11 -10.22
N ASN A 147 -3.57 8.27 -9.54
CA ASN A 147 -2.30 8.69 -8.92
C ASN A 147 -1.26 9.14 -9.94
N PHE A 148 -1.41 8.78 -11.21
CA PHE A 148 -0.52 9.17 -12.31
C PHE A 148 -1.00 10.42 -13.08
N LEU A 149 -2.05 11.11 -12.61
CA LEU A 149 -2.51 12.37 -13.20
C LEU A 149 -1.85 13.60 -12.59
N PHE A 150 -1.23 13.46 -11.41
CA PHE A 150 -0.62 14.58 -10.69
C PHE A 150 0.84 14.77 -11.13
N PRO A 151 1.24 15.96 -11.62
CA PRO A 151 2.61 16.24 -12.04
C PRO A 151 3.59 16.07 -10.87
N PHE A 152 4.82 15.67 -11.19
CA PHE A 152 5.92 15.31 -10.30
C PHE A 152 5.67 14.08 -9.40
N ARG A 153 4.49 13.96 -8.76
CA ARG A 153 4.11 12.75 -8.00
C ARG A 153 4.05 11.53 -8.89
N ARG A 154 3.51 11.68 -10.10
CA ARG A 154 3.54 10.64 -11.14
C ARG A 154 4.95 10.12 -11.36
N ASP A 155 5.91 11.01 -11.59
CA ASP A 155 7.29 10.64 -11.91
C ASP A 155 7.96 9.96 -10.71
N PHE A 156 7.69 10.42 -9.49
CA PHE A 156 8.14 9.77 -8.26
C PHE A 156 7.59 8.33 -8.13
N LEU A 157 6.30 8.12 -8.37
CA LEU A 157 5.68 6.79 -8.32
C LEU A 157 6.25 5.87 -9.41
N ILE A 158 6.40 6.37 -10.64
CA ILE A 158 7.04 5.63 -11.73
C ILE A 158 8.48 5.25 -11.33
N ALA A 159 9.23 6.18 -10.73
CA ALA A 159 10.60 5.98 -10.29
C ALA A 159 10.75 4.89 -9.21
N LEU A 160 9.76 4.76 -8.32
CA LEU A 160 9.67 3.68 -7.33
C LEU A 160 9.31 2.31 -7.93
N GLY A 161 8.96 2.26 -9.21
CA GLY A 161 8.50 1.03 -9.85
C GLY A 161 7.00 0.81 -9.75
N VAL A 162 6.21 1.80 -9.28
CA VAL A 162 4.75 1.71 -9.17
C VAL A 162 4.11 1.77 -10.56
N ILE A 163 3.11 0.92 -10.80
CA ILE A 163 2.38 0.83 -12.07
C ILE A 163 0.88 1.09 -11.89
N SER A 164 0.17 1.29 -12.99
CA SER A 164 -1.29 1.36 -13.00
C SER A 164 -1.90 0.01 -12.62
N SER A 165 -2.98 0.02 -11.84
CA SER A 165 -3.79 -1.17 -11.52
C SER A 165 -4.74 -1.61 -12.64
N SER A 166 -4.61 -1.04 -13.84
CA SER A 166 -5.35 -1.51 -15.01
C SER A 166 -4.89 -2.91 -15.45
N ALA A 167 -5.83 -3.72 -15.94
CA ALA A 167 -5.53 -5.07 -16.43
C ALA A 167 -4.44 -5.10 -17.52
N ALA A 168 -4.41 -4.08 -18.38
CA ALA A 168 -3.38 -3.93 -19.41
C ALA A 168 -1.98 -3.74 -18.82
N SER A 169 -1.86 -2.92 -17.78
CA SER A 169 -0.59 -2.62 -17.10
C SER A 169 -0.01 -3.82 -16.35
N ILE A 170 -0.87 -4.48 -15.57
CA ILE A 170 -0.50 -5.67 -14.83
C ILE A 170 -0.17 -6.81 -15.82
N GLY A 171 -1.01 -7.02 -16.84
CA GLY A 171 -0.75 -8.02 -17.88
C GLY A 171 0.56 -7.78 -18.63
N HIS A 172 0.86 -6.53 -19.00
CA HIS A 172 2.13 -6.17 -19.61
C HIS A 172 3.32 -6.51 -18.70
N SER A 173 3.24 -6.16 -17.42
CA SER A 173 4.31 -6.46 -16.44
C SER A 173 4.53 -7.97 -16.28
N LEU A 174 3.46 -8.76 -16.35
CA LEU A 174 3.49 -10.23 -16.29
C LEU A 174 3.88 -10.89 -17.62
N SER A 175 3.97 -10.14 -18.72
CA SER A 175 4.40 -10.68 -20.03
C SER A 175 5.86 -10.42 -20.36
N LEU A 176 6.61 -9.73 -19.49
CA LEU A 176 8.03 -9.42 -19.68
C LEU A 176 8.89 -10.68 -19.50
N ALA A 177 9.81 -10.92 -20.45
CA ALA A 177 10.85 -11.93 -20.35
C ALA A 177 11.98 -11.46 -19.39
N PRO A 178 12.75 -12.37 -18.77
CA PRO A 178 12.71 -13.83 -18.89
C PRO A 178 11.64 -14.53 -18.01
N GLY A 179 10.88 -13.79 -17.22
CA GLY A 179 10.04 -14.32 -16.13
C GLY A 179 10.43 -13.66 -14.80
N GLY A 180 9.96 -14.19 -13.67
CA GLY A 180 10.30 -13.67 -12.34
C GLY A 180 9.62 -12.35 -11.98
N ASN A 181 8.57 -11.93 -12.70
CA ASN A 181 7.87 -10.68 -12.42
C ASN A 181 6.78 -10.90 -11.36
N ALA A 182 6.79 -10.11 -10.29
CA ALA A 182 5.71 -10.09 -9.32
C ALA A 182 5.00 -8.73 -9.30
N VAL A 183 3.67 -8.77 -9.28
CA VAL A 183 2.83 -7.58 -9.12
C VAL A 183 2.04 -7.68 -7.82
N GLY A 184 2.34 -6.78 -6.89
CA GLY A 184 1.55 -6.55 -5.69
C GLY A 184 0.28 -5.77 -6.00
N ILE A 185 -0.88 -6.30 -5.61
CA ILE A 185 -2.19 -5.69 -5.77
C ILE A 185 -2.95 -5.76 -4.44
N VAL A 186 -3.93 -4.87 -4.29
CA VAL A 186 -4.86 -4.88 -3.17
C VAL A 186 -6.29 -4.91 -3.74
N PRO A 187 -6.89 -6.11 -3.95
CA PRO A 187 -8.11 -6.25 -4.74
C PRO A 187 -9.34 -5.52 -4.19
N GLY A 188 -9.48 -5.48 -2.86
CA GLY A 188 -10.56 -4.76 -2.21
C GLY A 188 -10.39 -3.25 -2.28
N GLY A 189 -9.14 -2.79 -2.40
CA GLY A 189 -8.79 -1.41 -2.65
C GLY A 189 -9.43 -0.45 -1.65
N VAL A 190 -9.83 0.71 -2.16
CA VAL A 190 -10.41 1.79 -1.37
C VAL A 190 -11.72 1.41 -0.64
N ALA A 191 -12.41 0.32 -1.06
CA ALA A 191 -13.62 -0.16 -0.38
C ALA A 191 -13.32 -0.78 0.99
N GLU A 192 -12.17 -1.43 1.17
CA GLU A 192 -11.79 -2.06 2.44
C GLU A 192 -11.42 -1.07 3.53
N ILE A 193 -11.05 0.16 3.15
CA ILE A 193 -10.81 1.25 4.10
C ILE A 193 -12.05 1.49 4.95
N CYS A 194 -13.26 1.31 4.41
CA CYS A 194 -14.52 1.48 5.14
C CYS A 194 -14.77 0.40 6.20
N PHE A 195 -14.00 -0.69 6.19
CA PHE A 195 -14.08 -1.75 7.18
C PHE A 195 -13.07 -1.58 8.32
N SER A 196 -12.27 -0.49 8.33
CA SER A 196 -11.25 -0.24 9.35
C SER A 196 -11.81 0.01 10.76
N GLN A 197 -13.12 -0.15 10.98
CA GLN A 197 -13.83 0.08 12.24
C GLN A 197 -14.72 -1.11 12.65
N THR A 198 -14.59 -2.28 12.01
CA THR A 198 -15.42 -3.44 12.37
C THR A 198 -15.01 -4.03 13.72
N ASP A 199 -15.97 -4.70 14.37
CA ASP A 199 -15.81 -5.37 15.66
C ASP A 199 -14.56 -6.26 15.71
N GLU A 200 -13.88 -6.28 16.86
CA GLU A 200 -12.59 -6.96 17.08
C GLU A 200 -12.56 -8.46 16.72
N GLY A 201 -13.72 -9.07 16.46
CA GLY A 201 -13.86 -10.47 16.04
C GLY A 201 -14.03 -10.71 14.54
N VAL A 202 -14.44 -9.73 13.72
CA VAL A 202 -14.73 -9.98 12.29
C VAL A 202 -13.97 -9.02 11.38
N HIS A 203 -13.05 -9.57 10.60
CA HIS A 203 -12.24 -8.86 9.63
C HIS A 203 -12.89 -8.91 8.25
N LYS A 204 -13.57 -7.83 7.86
CA LYS A 204 -14.26 -7.78 6.56
C LYS A 204 -13.29 -7.43 5.44
N LEU A 205 -13.25 -8.26 4.39
CA LEU A 205 -12.46 -8.03 3.18
C LEU A 205 -13.37 -7.91 1.97
N LYS A 206 -13.12 -6.93 1.08
CA LYS A 206 -13.93 -6.74 -0.13
C LYS A 206 -13.42 -7.69 -1.21
N LEU A 207 -13.74 -8.97 -1.08
CA LEU A 207 -13.20 -10.03 -1.94
C LEU A 207 -14.27 -10.89 -2.61
N ALA A 208 -15.46 -11.06 -2.03
CA ALA A 208 -16.45 -12.06 -2.49
C ALA A 208 -16.75 -12.00 -4.00
N ASN A 209 -16.84 -10.78 -4.53
CA ASN A 209 -17.14 -10.51 -5.93
C ASN A 209 -15.95 -9.94 -6.73
N ARG A 210 -14.74 -9.92 -6.16
CA ARG A 210 -13.54 -9.32 -6.79
C ARG A 210 -12.70 -10.35 -7.55
N LYS A 211 -13.28 -10.95 -8.59
CA LYS A 211 -12.62 -12.03 -9.37
C LYS A 211 -11.69 -11.53 -10.49
N GLY A 212 -11.58 -10.22 -10.69
CA GLY A 212 -10.82 -9.63 -11.80
C GLY A 212 -9.32 -9.96 -11.79
N PHE A 213 -8.71 -10.03 -10.61
CA PHE A 213 -7.29 -10.40 -10.49
C PHE A 213 -7.04 -11.88 -10.78
N VAL A 214 -7.97 -12.76 -10.40
CA VAL A 214 -7.93 -14.20 -10.71
C VAL A 214 -8.02 -14.42 -12.22
N LYS A 215 -8.98 -13.76 -12.88
CA LYS A 215 -9.09 -13.78 -14.34
C LYS A 215 -7.81 -13.31 -15.02
N LEU A 216 -7.14 -12.30 -14.45
CA LEU A 216 -5.89 -11.78 -14.98
C LEU A 216 -4.70 -12.73 -14.75
N ALA A 217 -4.66 -13.39 -13.59
CA ALA A 217 -3.69 -14.44 -13.28
C ALA A 217 -3.76 -15.57 -14.30
N ILE A 218 -4.97 -16.09 -14.56
CA ILE A 218 -5.21 -17.17 -15.54
C ILE A 218 -4.78 -16.74 -16.94
N LYS A 219 -5.15 -15.54 -17.39
CA LYS A 219 -4.77 -15.04 -18.72
C LYS A 219 -3.25 -14.96 -18.93
N ASN A 220 -2.51 -14.65 -17.87
CA ASN A 220 -1.06 -14.48 -17.95
C ASN A 220 -0.27 -15.73 -17.52
N GLY A 221 -0.92 -16.72 -16.90
CA GLY A 221 -0.23 -17.86 -16.28
C GLY A 221 0.60 -17.44 -15.07
N ALA A 222 0.14 -16.43 -14.33
CA ALA A 222 0.81 -15.94 -13.14
C ALA A 222 0.23 -16.60 -11.89
N ASP A 223 1.08 -17.15 -11.02
CA ASP A 223 0.66 -17.81 -9.79
C ASP A 223 0.08 -16.79 -8.80
N LEU A 224 -0.97 -17.16 -8.08
CA LEU A 224 -1.60 -16.28 -7.08
C LEU A 224 -0.94 -16.49 -5.73
N VAL A 225 -0.54 -15.41 -5.06
CA VAL A 225 0.03 -15.47 -3.71
C VAL A 225 -0.86 -14.69 -2.75
N PRO A 226 -1.54 -15.35 -1.79
CA PRO A 226 -2.30 -14.66 -0.77
C PRO A 226 -1.36 -13.98 0.23
N VAL A 227 -1.63 -12.72 0.55
CA VAL A 227 -0.88 -11.94 1.55
C VAL A 227 -1.86 -11.31 2.52
N TYR A 228 -1.58 -11.42 3.82
CA TYR A 228 -2.38 -10.78 4.86
C TYR A 228 -1.54 -9.83 5.72
N HIS A 229 -2.05 -8.64 5.99
CA HIS A 229 -1.41 -7.57 6.77
C HIS A 229 -2.16 -7.37 8.10
N PHE A 230 -1.66 -7.99 9.18
CA PHE A 230 -2.18 -7.74 10.52
C PHE A 230 -1.78 -6.33 11.00
N GLY A 231 -2.70 -5.62 11.67
CA GLY A 231 -2.47 -4.29 12.23
C GLY A 231 -2.66 -3.11 11.26
N GLU A 232 -2.69 -3.34 9.95
CA GLU A 232 -2.74 -2.28 8.91
C GLU A 232 -3.99 -1.38 9.00
N GLN A 233 -5.16 -1.94 9.35
CA GLN A 233 -6.39 -1.16 9.47
C GLN A 233 -6.44 -0.27 10.73
N GLN A 234 -5.58 -0.53 11.73
CA GLN A 234 -5.58 0.19 13.01
C GLN A 234 -4.69 1.44 13.00
N LEU A 235 -3.99 1.70 11.90
CA LEU A 235 -3.03 2.80 11.78
C LEU A 235 -3.69 4.17 11.75
N MET A 236 -4.93 4.25 11.27
CA MET A 236 -5.68 5.49 11.11
C MET A 236 -7.15 5.26 11.44
N ARG A 237 -7.80 6.26 12.04
CA ARG A 237 -9.24 6.26 12.30
C ARG A 237 -9.96 7.11 11.26
N LEU A 238 -10.98 6.57 10.62
CA LEU A 238 -11.86 7.36 9.77
C LEU A 238 -12.67 8.35 10.62
N ALA A 239 -12.75 9.59 10.16
CA ALA A 239 -13.62 10.61 10.72
C ALA A 239 -15.07 10.28 10.41
N ILE A 240 -15.96 10.47 11.39
CA ILE A 240 -17.40 10.43 11.16
C ILE A 240 -17.77 11.71 10.43
N LEU A 241 -18.33 11.57 9.23
CA LEU A 241 -18.65 12.70 8.38
C LEU A 241 -20.12 13.11 8.52
N PRO A 242 -20.41 14.41 8.49
CA PRO A 242 -21.77 14.89 8.26
C PRO A 242 -22.33 14.28 6.96
N THR A 243 -23.65 14.03 6.94
CA THR A 243 -24.36 13.34 5.85
C THR A 243 -24.04 13.90 4.46
N LEU A 244 -23.89 15.22 4.33
CA LEU A 244 -23.54 15.86 3.06
C LEU A 244 -22.16 15.41 2.54
N LEU A 245 -21.14 15.45 3.39
CA LEU A 245 -19.77 15.06 3.03
C LEU A 245 -19.67 13.56 2.78
N ASP A 246 -20.39 12.74 3.57
CA ASP A 246 -20.50 11.30 3.34
C ASP A 246 -21.14 10.99 1.97
N ASN A 247 -22.22 11.69 1.61
CA ASN A 247 -22.86 11.55 0.31
C ASN A 247 -21.92 11.94 -0.85
N ILE A 248 -21.13 13.01 -0.69
CA ILE A 248 -20.11 13.41 -1.67
C ILE A 248 -19.05 12.31 -1.79
N GLN A 249 -18.53 11.78 -0.68
CA GLN A 249 -17.53 10.70 -0.73
C GLN A 249 -18.09 9.43 -1.37
N LYS A 250 -19.35 9.06 -1.07
CA LYS A 250 -20.04 7.94 -1.71
C LYS A 250 -20.24 8.16 -3.21
N TRP A 251 -20.55 9.38 -3.63
CA TRP A 251 -20.63 9.74 -5.04
C TRP A 251 -19.27 9.66 -5.73
N MET A 252 -18.22 10.25 -5.15
CA MET A 252 -16.85 10.19 -5.67
C MET A 252 -16.39 8.74 -5.86
N ARG A 253 -16.64 7.88 -4.86
CA ARG A 253 -16.29 6.46 -4.93
C ARG A 253 -17.01 5.74 -6.06
N ARG A 254 -18.30 6.04 -6.28
CA ARG A 254 -19.11 5.42 -7.35
C ARG A 254 -18.65 5.87 -8.74
N VAL A 255 -18.37 7.15 -8.92
CA VAL A 255 -18.05 7.73 -10.24
C VAL A 255 -16.57 7.59 -10.60
N MET A 256 -15.67 7.82 -9.64
CA MET A 256 -14.23 7.90 -9.87
C MET A 256 -13.47 6.66 -9.36
N GLY A 257 -14.13 5.75 -8.63
CA GLY A 257 -13.46 4.61 -8.00
C GLY A 257 -12.50 5.01 -6.88
N ALA A 258 -12.54 6.26 -6.43
CA ALA A 258 -11.66 6.84 -5.42
C ALA A 258 -12.43 7.82 -4.54
N PHE A 259 -11.96 8.00 -3.30
CA PHE A 259 -12.38 9.09 -2.43
C PHE A 259 -11.19 9.53 -1.59
N ILE A 260 -11.26 10.71 -0.99
CA ILE A 260 -10.26 11.17 -0.02
C ILE A 260 -10.74 10.69 1.35
N PRO A 261 -10.12 9.67 1.96
CA PRO A 261 -10.46 9.28 3.33
C PRO A 261 -10.10 10.41 4.26
N LEU A 262 -11.11 11.01 4.88
CA LEU A 262 -10.90 11.91 6.00
C LEU A 262 -10.61 11.00 7.21
N ALA A 263 -9.33 10.83 7.47
CA ALA A 263 -8.83 9.97 8.54
C ALA A 263 -7.86 10.77 9.41
N PHE A 264 -7.77 10.40 10.67
CA PHE A 264 -6.85 10.98 11.62
C PHE A 264 -6.08 9.88 12.35
N GLY A 265 -4.82 10.18 12.64
CA GLY A 265 -4.00 9.45 13.58
C GLY A 265 -3.72 10.33 14.79
N GLN A 266 -2.47 10.32 15.23
CA GLN A 266 -1.94 11.19 16.27
C GLN A 266 -1.25 12.43 15.69
N SER A 267 -1.11 13.46 16.52
CA SER A 267 -0.31 14.63 16.15
C SER A 267 1.18 14.33 16.20
N PHE A 268 1.97 15.14 15.50
CA PHE A 268 3.43 15.03 15.48
C PHE A 268 4.03 15.12 16.89
N ILE A 269 3.51 16.04 17.71
CA ILE A 269 3.96 16.23 19.10
C ILE A 269 3.65 14.99 19.93
N PHE A 270 2.44 14.44 19.82
CA PHE A 270 2.05 13.24 20.56
C PHE A 270 2.77 11.98 20.10
N ALA A 271 3.26 11.94 18.84
CA ALA A 271 4.04 10.83 18.32
C ALA A 271 5.48 10.79 18.88
N ILE A 272 6.01 11.94 19.32
CA ILE A 272 7.39 12.09 19.83
C ILE A 272 7.42 12.13 21.36
N LEU A 273 6.41 12.74 21.99
CA LEU A 273 6.43 12.92 23.43
C LEU A 273 6.15 11.60 24.17
N PRO A 274 6.89 11.33 25.27
CA PRO A 274 6.56 10.22 26.15
C PRO A 274 5.11 10.32 26.65
N GLU A 275 4.44 9.18 26.80
CA GLU A 275 3.01 9.11 27.15
C GLU A 275 2.66 9.89 28.42
N LYS A 276 3.55 9.87 29.42
CA LYS A 276 3.39 10.62 30.68
C LYS A 276 3.34 12.14 30.48
N LEU A 277 4.04 12.66 29.47
CA LEU A 277 4.06 14.10 29.18
C LEU A 277 2.91 14.48 28.24
N SER A 278 2.60 13.63 27.26
CA SER A 278 1.51 13.89 26.32
C SER A 278 0.13 13.89 26.99
N GLN A 279 -0.06 13.14 28.09
CA GLN A 279 -1.27 13.19 28.91
C GLN A 279 -1.52 14.55 29.60
N ARG A 280 -0.50 15.40 29.75
CA ARG A 280 -0.64 16.75 30.31
C ARG A 280 -1.06 17.80 29.28
N LEU A 281 -1.01 17.48 27.99
CA LEU A 281 -1.40 18.40 26.92
C LEU A 281 -2.92 18.36 26.68
N PRO A 282 -3.54 19.50 26.29
CA PRO A 282 -4.95 19.53 25.93
C PRO A 282 -5.31 18.50 24.85
N SER A 283 -6.44 17.82 25.00
CA SER A 283 -6.90 16.75 24.10
C SER A 283 -7.07 17.18 22.65
N VAL A 284 -7.28 18.49 22.39
CA VAL A 284 -7.36 19.07 21.05
C VAL A 284 -6.08 18.87 20.23
N PHE A 285 -4.92 18.75 20.88
CA PHE A 285 -3.64 18.52 20.21
C PHE A 285 -3.33 17.03 19.99
N ARG A 286 -4.20 16.10 20.42
CA ARG A 286 -3.94 14.66 20.34
C ARG A 286 -4.03 14.12 18.92
N HIS A 287 -4.96 14.65 18.13
CA HIS A 287 -5.25 14.14 16.79
C HIS A 287 -4.43 14.86 15.73
N GLY A 288 -4.06 14.13 14.69
CA GLY A 288 -3.30 14.71 13.59
C GLY A 288 -3.19 13.76 12.41
N LYS A 289 -2.18 14.02 11.58
CA LYS A 289 -1.95 13.29 10.35
C LYS A 289 -1.07 12.04 10.54
N ILE A 290 -0.25 11.97 11.59
CA ILE A 290 0.70 10.86 11.80
C ILE A 290 -0.06 9.59 12.21
N PRO A 291 0.11 8.46 11.53
CA PRO A 291 -0.55 7.21 11.90
C PRO A 291 -0.19 6.73 13.32
N PHE A 292 -1.10 6.01 13.96
CA PHE A 292 -0.88 5.41 15.27
C PHE A 292 0.24 4.37 15.22
N LYS A 293 1.11 4.38 16.23
CA LYS A 293 2.19 3.39 16.39
C LYS A 293 1.59 2.02 16.73
N ARG A 294 1.50 1.14 15.74
CA ARG A 294 0.99 -0.23 15.87
C ARG A 294 1.92 -1.19 15.15
N ARG A 295 2.08 -2.39 15.73
CA ARG A 295 2.83 -3.47 15.09
C ARG A 295 2.09 -3.93 13.84
N ILE A 296 2.83 -4.09 12.75
CA ILE A 296 2.33 -4.63 11.49
C ILE A 296 3.01 -5.96 11.24
N VAL A 297 2.23 -6.99 10.87
CA VAL A 297 2.79 -8.25 10.39
C VAL A 297 2.23 -8.56 9.01
N THR A 298 3.12 -8.63 8.03
CA THR A 298 2.81 -9.10 6.67
C THR A 298 3.11 -10.58 6.56
N VAL A 299 2.09 -11.41 6.44
CA VAL A 299 2.24 -12.85 6.23
C VAL A 299 2.03 -13.16 4.75
N VAL A 300 3.04 -13.76 4.11
CA VAL A 300 3.03 -14.17 2.71
C VAL A 300 2.77 -15.66 2.63
N GLY A 301 1.66 -16.04 2.00
CA GLY A 301 1.22 -17.42 1.81
C GLY A 301 1.97 -18.17 0.71
N ALA A 302 1.63 -19.45 0.57
CA ALA A 302 2.14 -20.28 -0.51
C ALA A 302 1.51 -19.91 -1.87
N PRO A 303 2.26 -20.00 -2.98
CA PRO A 303 1.72 -19.74 -4.31
C PRO A 303 0.70 -20.82 -4.72
N ILE A 304 -0.43 -20.37 -5.26
CA ILE A 304 -1.43 -21.20 -5.92
C ILE A 304 -1.06 -21.28 -7.39
N ARG A 305 -0.84 -22.48 -7.90
CA ARG A 305 -0.36 -22.71 -9.26
C ARG A 305 -1.47 -22.40 -10.26
N VAL A 306 -1.18 -21.54 -11.22
CA VAL A 306 -2.16 -21.13 -12.24
C VAL A 306 -1.76 -21.66 -13.62
N ARG A 307 -2.69 -22.38 -14.27
CA ARG A 307 -2.53 -22.77 -15.67
C ARG A 307 -2.95 -21.61 -16.57
N LYS A 308 -2.12 -21.28 -17.55
CA LYS A 308 -2.43 -20.21 -18.50
C LYS A 308 -3.60 -20.60 -19.40
N ASN A 309 -4.63 -19.76 -19.45
CA ASN A 309 -5.72 -19.83 -20.41
C ASN A 309 -6.07 -18.42 -20.91
N THR A 310 -5.93 -18.15 -22.20
CA THR A 310 -6.17 -16.82 -22.79
C THR A 310 -7.64 -16.42 -22.80
N ASN A 311 -8.54 -17.40 -22.79
CA ASN A 311 -9.99 -17.21 -22.75
C ASN A 311 -10.63 -18.05 -21.64
N PRO A 312 -10.41 -17.68 -20.36
CA PRO A 312 -10.92 -18.45 -19.24
C PRO A 312 -12.43 -18.38 -19.15
N ARG A 313 -13.04 -19.53 -18.86
CA ARG A 313 -14.48 -19.62 -18.58
C ARG A 313 -14.76 -19.04 -17.19
N GLN A 314 -15.99 -18.62 -16.94
CA GLN A 314 -16.35 -18.07 -15.64
C GLN A 314 -16.22 -19.11 -14.52
N GLU A 315 -16.53 -20.38 -14.81
CA GLU A 315 -16.36 -21.52 -13.88
C GLU A 315 -14.90 -21.65 -13.41
N GLU A 316 -13.94 -21.64 -14.34
CA GLU A 316 -12.50 -21.71 -14.04
C GLU A 316 -12.04 -20.53 -13.16
N VAL A 317 -12.58 -19.33 -13.41
CA VAL A 317 -12.31 -18.14 -12.58
C VAL A 317 -12.91 -18.30 -11.18
N ASP A 318 -14.10 -18.88 -11.09
CA ASP A 318 -14.84 -19.05 -9.84
C ASP A 318 -14.21 -20.13 -8.95
N GLU A 319 -13.78 -21.24 -9.53
CA GLU A 319 -13.06 -22.33 -8.86
C GLU A 319 -11.74 -21.83 -8.27
N LEU A 320 -10.90 -21.17 -9.09
CA LEU A 320 -9.62 -20.64 -8.61
C LEU A 320 -9.81 -19.51 -7.58
N HIS A 321 -10.87 -18.70 -7.71
CA HIS A 321 -11.19 -17.69 -6.71
C HIS A 321 -11.63 -18.33 -5.39
N ALA A 322 -12.42 -19.41 -5.43
CA ALA A 322 -12.82 -20.15 -4.23
C ALA A 322 -11.59 -20.75 -3.53
N GLU A 323 -10.69 -21.40 -4.28
CA GLU A 323 -9.42 -21.90 -3.72
C GLU A 323 -8.60 -20.75 -3.12
N TYR A 324 -8.48 -19.62 -3.82
CA TYR A 324 -7.77 -18.44 -3.29
C TYR A 324 -8.35 -17.95 -1.95
N CYS A 325 -9.68 -17.85 -1.84
CA CYS A 325 -10.35 -17.46 -0.62
C CYS A 325 -10.11 -18.45 0.53
N GLU A 326 -10.16 -19.76 0.24
CA GLU A 326 -9.86 -20.80 1.22
C GLU A 326 -8.42 -20.70 1.72
N ARG A 327 -7.43 -20.60 0.81
CA ARG A 327 -6.02 -20.43 1.19
C ARG A 327 -5.76 -19.15 1.99
N LEU A 328 -6.45 -18.06 1.67
CA LEU A 328 -6.35 -16.81 2.42
C LEU A 328 -6.94 -16.97 3.84
N LYS A 329 -8.07 -17.65 3.97
CA LYS A 329 -8.69 -17.96 5.27
C LYS A 329 -7.77 -18.83 6.13
N GLU A 330 -7.22 -19.90 5.57
CA GLU A 330 -6.24 -20.73 6.26
C GLU A 330 -5.00 -19.94 6.69
N LEU A 331 -4.48 -19.07 5.81
CA LEU A 331 -3.32 -18.24 6.11
C LEU A 331 -3.59 -17.33 7.31
N PHE A 332 -4.78 -16.73 7.37
CA PHE A 332 -5.21 -15.93 8.52
C PHE A 332 -5.37 -16.77 9.78
N ASP A 333 -6.14 -17.86 9.72
CA ASP A 333 -6.46 -18.69 10.89
C ASP A 333 -5.21 -19.25 11.57
N ARG A 334 -4.21 -19.67 10.78
CA ARG A 334 -2.93 -20.17 11.31
C ARG A 334 -2.09 -19.09 12.00
N ASN A 335 -2.29 -17.81 11.67
CA ASN A 335 -1.42 -16.72 12.10
C ASN A 335 -2.12 -15.68 13.02
N LYS A 336 -3.46 -15.66 13.09
CA LYS A 336 -4.22 -14.61 13.77
C LYS A 336 -3.88 -14.43 15.25
N VAL A 337 -3.68 -15.52 15.98
CA VAL A 337 -3.35 -15.47 17.41
C VAL A 337 -1.89 -15.06 17.62
N ARG A 338 -0.95 -15.90 17.12
CA ARG A 338 0.48 -15.73 17.38
C ARG A 338 1.06 -14.47 16.73
N MET A 339 0.69 -14.19 15.48
CA MET A 339 1.25 -13.08 14.72
C MET A 339 0.37 -11.84 14.80
N GLY A 340 -0.95 -12.01 14.71
CA GLY A 340 -1.92 -10.91 14.71
C GLY A 340 -2.30 -10.39 16.09
N GLY A 341 -2.08 -11.16 17.17
CA GLY A 341 -2.56 -10.81 18.51
C GLY A 341 -4.09 -10.79 18.63
N LEU A 342 -4.78 -11.51 17.74
CA LEU A 342 -6.24 -11.58 17.67
C LEU A 342 -6.78 -12.76 18.51
N PRO A 343 -8.03 -12.70 18.98
CA PRO A 343 -8.64 -13.81 19.69
C PRO A 343 -8.88 -15.01 18.76
N GLU A 344 -8.99 -16.22 19.33
CA GLU A 344 -9.16 -17.46 18.54
C GLU A 344 -10.44 -17.48 17.70
N ASN A 345 -11.49 -16.81 18.17
CA ASN A 345 -12.75 -16.67 17.45
C ASN A 345 -12.72 -15.59 16.36
N ALA A 346 -11.61 -14.84 16.21
CA ALA A 346 -11.52 -13.87 15.14
C ALA A 346 -11.60 -14.57 13.78
N GLU A 347 -12.37 -14.03 12.84
CA GLU A 347 -12.54 -14.61 11.51
C GLU A 347 -12.50 -13.57 10.41
N ILE A 348 -12.29 -14.03 9.17
CA ILE A 348 -12.41 -13.19 7.98
C ILE A 348 -13.79 -13.38 7.36
N GLU A 349 -14.45 -12.28 7.01
CA GLU A 349 -15.69 -12.26 6.24
C GLU A 349 -15.41 -11.66 4.86
N PHE A 350 -15.77 -12.38 3.80
CA PHE A 350 -15.66 -11.88 2.43
C PHE A 350 -16.94 -11.14 2.02
N ALA A 351 -16.83 -9.82 1.81
CA ALA A 351 -17.92 -8.90 1.51
C ALA A 351 -17.98 -8.43 0.05
#